data_AF-A0A973WJ42-F1
#
_entry.id   AF-A0A973WJ42-F1
#
_cell.length_a   1.000
_cell.length_b   1.000
_cell.length_c   1.000
_cell.angle_alpha   90.00
_cell.angle_beta   90.00
_cell.angle_gamma   90.00
#
_symmetry.space_group_name_H-M   'P 1'
#
loop_
_entity.id
_entity.type
_entity.pdbx_description
1 polymer ?
#
loop_
_entity_poly.entity_id
_entity_poly.type
_entity_poly.pdbx_seq_one_letter_code
_entity_poly.pdbx_strand_id
1 'polypeptide(L)'
;MRSHGGFWLKALSQPTIDLTLRTQAGQRTRIVESPGLSLPKDELDALVEQLRVVAAKTLPEESLSYGIFSGEPERLSRAIITLISEEDTGRPIAFNALSVMDVPLDGEPTEVTHLGLVMVDPDVRGQGLSWVLYGLTALVLFARDGLRPKWISNVTQVPAVVGMVSDTFSDVFPSPLPGARQSFAHLQLARGIMARHRAVFGVGEEAGFDEARSVITNAYTGGSDALKKTFEIAPKHRDAVYNEFCEHELDYGRGDDVLQIGRVDLAGARRYLMSEVPPGSLPALLAASAMLALQRLVLPVVYWMDDTRAFGTLRPRRQESGAAR
;
A
#
# COMPACT_ATOMS: atom_id res chain seq x y z
N MET A 1 -16.43 31.19 8.48
CA MET A 1 -16.35 30.84 7.04
C MET A 1 -15.02 31.20 6.36
N ARG A 2 -13.92 31.51 7.09
CA ARG A 2 -12.60 31.83 6.49
C ARG A 2 -11.52 30.73 6.64
N SER A 3 -11.82 29.58 7.26
CA SER A 3 -10.81 28.53 7.52
C SER A 3 -10.72 27.44 6.46
N HIS A 4 -11.73 27.26 5.60
CA HIS A 4 -11.77 26.12 4.68
C HIS A 4 -10.95 26.39 3.40
N GLY A 5 -10.93 27.63 2.90
CA GLY A 5 -10.22 27.96 1.65
C GLY A 5 -8.69 27.80 1.72
N GLY A 6 -8.07 28.13 2.87
CA GLY A 6 -6.62 27.98 3.06
C GLY A 6 -6.17 26.53 3.24
N PHE A 7 -7.02 25.68 3.85
CA PHE A 7 -6.80 24.25 3.94
C PHE A 7 -6.80 23.59 2.56
N TRP A 8 -7.79 23.92 1.72
CA TRP A 8 -7.89 23.37 0.36
C TRP A 8 -6.74 23.82 -0.54
N LEU A 9 -6.29 25.07 -0.46
CA LEU A 9 -5.13 25.54 -1.23
C LEU A 9 -3.82 24.84 -0.84
N LYS A 10 -3.59 24.58 0.46
CA LYS A 10 -2.40 23.87 0.94
C LYS A 10 -2.43 22.38 0.58
N ALA A 11 -3.59 21.74 0.72
CA ALA A 11 -3.80 20.36 0.27
C ALA A 11 -3.58 20.24 -1.25
N LEU A 12 -4.01 21.25 -2.03
CA LEU A 12 -3.85 21.26 -3.49
C LEU A 12 -2.42 21.51 -3.99
N SER A 13 -1.52 22.00 -3.14
CA SER A 13 -0.12 22.29 -3.51
C SER A 13 0.89 21.27 -2.96
N GLN A 14 0.47 20.32 -2.14
CA GLN A 14 1.38 19.36 -1.53
C GLN A 14 1.78 18.29 -2.56
N PRO A 15 3.09 18.01 -2.71
CA PRO A 15 3.58 17.00 -3.65
C PRO A 15 3.17 15.59 -3.24
N THR A 16 2.86 15.36 -1.96
CA THR A 16 2.50 14.07 -1.36
C THR A 16 1.08 14.11 -0.78
N ILE A 17 0.42 12.94 -0.74
CA ILE A 17 -0.91 12.81 -0.11
C ILE A 17 -0.81 12.93 1.42
N ASP A 18 -1.58 13.84 2.01
CA ASP A 18 -2.03 13.77 3.41
C ASP A 18 -3.52 14.08 3.48
N LEU A 19 -4.34 13.04 3.54
CA LEU A 19 -5.79 13.10 3.39
C LEU A 19 -6.46 12.54 4.63
N THR A 20 -7.35 13.33 5.23
CA THR A 20 -8.26 12.86 6.27
C THR A 20 -9.67 12.70 5.70
N LEU A 21 -10.28 11.54 5.92
CA LEU A 21 -11.64 11.22 5.49
C LEU A 21 -12.42 10.58 6.65
N ARG A 22 -13.73 10.80 6.67
CA ARG A 22 -14.66 9.99 7.48
C ARG A 22 -15.15 8.85 6.60
N THR A 23 -14.69 7.63 6.88
CA THR A 23 -15.04 6.43 6.12
C THR A 23 -16.28 5.73 6.71
N GLN A 24 -16.48 5.85 8.03
CA GLN A 24 -17.61 5.34 8.79
C GLN A 24 -17.95 6.28 9.96
N ALA A 25 -19.17 6.21 10.50
CA ALA A 25 -19.56 6.97 11.69
C ALA A 25 -18.65 6.63 12.89
N GLY A 26 -18.15 7.65 13.58
CA GLY A 26 -17.26 7.50 14.73
C GLY A 26 -15.82 7.13 14.39
N GLN A 27 -15.46 7.06 13.10
CA GLN A 27 -14.11 6.72 12.65
C GLN A 27 -13.53 7.79 11.73
N ARG A 28 -12.24 8.04 11.92
CA ARG A 28 -11.43 8.93 11.09
C ARG A 28 -10.34 8.11 10.42
N THR A 29 -10.20 8.24 9.11
CA THR A 29 -9.12 7.63 8.33
C THR A 29 -8.17 8.72 7.85
N ARG A 30 -6.87 8.58 8.12
CA ARG A 30 -5.80 9.41 7.58
C ARG A 30 -4.96 8.58 6.61
N ILE A 31 -4.73 9.07 5.40
CA ILE A 31 -3.83 8.49 4.40
C ILE A 31 -2.66 9.43 4.24
N VAL A 32 -1.44 8.96 4.50
CA VAL A 32 -0.20 9.73 4.38
C VAL A 32 0.75 9.01 3.44
N GLU A 33 1.16 9.67 2.36
CA GLU A 33 2.17 9.18 1.44
C GLU A 33 3.55 9.74 1.78
N SER A 34 4.55 8.87 1.67
CA SER A 34 5.96 9.17 1.93
C SER A 34 6.17 9.94 3.24
N PRO A 35 5.63 9.47 4.39
CA PRO A 35 5.68 10.21 5.66
C PRO A 35 7.10 10.64 6.05
N GLY A 36 8.13 9.87 5.70
CA GLY A 36 9.53 10.26 5.94
C GLY A 36 10.02 11.48 5.16
N LEU A 37 9.30 11.89 4.11
CA LEU A 37 9.56 13.09 3.30
C LEU A 37 8.50 14.17 3.49
N SER A 38 7.26 13.79 3.82
CA SER A 38 6.10 14.68 3.83
C SER A 38 5.76 15.24 5.20
N LEU A 39 6.13 14.54 6.28
CA LEU A 39 5.84 14.97 7.65
C LEU A 39 7.06 15.60 8.32
N PRO A 40 6.85 16.65 9.15
CA PRO A 40 7.81 17.06 10.16
C PRO A 40 8.18 15.90 11.09
N LYS A 41 9.38 15.94 11.67
CA LYS A 41 9.90 14.85 12.51
C LYS A 41 9.00 14.50 13.70
N ASP A 42 8.45 15.50 14.38
CA ASP A 42 7.53 15.32 15.49
C ASP A 42 6.21 14.65 15.07
N GLU A 43 5.67 15.02 13.90
CA GLU A 43 4.49 14.35 13.33
C GLU A 43 4.79 12.93 12.86
N LEU A 44 5.98 12.68 12.31
CA LEU A 44 6.45 11.35 11.91
C LEU A 44 6.60 10.43 13.13
N ASP A 45 7.26 10.91 14.18
CA ASP A 45 7.47 10.18 15.43
C ASP A 45 6.10 9.84 16.07
N ALA A 46 5.16 10.80 16.08
CA ALA A 46 3.80 10.58 16.57
C ALA A 46 3.03 9.54 15.72
N LEU A 47 3.16 9.58 14.39
CA LEU A 47 2.56 8.59 13.50
C LEU A 47 3.10 7.19 13.80
N VAL A 48 4.43 7.05 13.89
CA VAL A 48 5.09 5.77 14.19
C VAL A 48 4.61 5.20 15.53
N GLU A 49 4.46 6.05 16.54
CA GLU A 49 3.96 5.62 17.84
C GLU A 49 2.50 5.13 17.78
N GLN A 50 1.64 5.79 16.98
CA GLN A 50 0.29 5.30 16.74
C GLN A 50 0.27 3.93 16.05
N LEU A 51 1.19 3.67 15.11
CA LEU A 51 1.33 2.35 14.48
C LEU A 51 1.77 1.29 15.49
N ARG A 52 2.73 1.61 16.36
CA ARG A 52 3.19 0.71 17.43
C ARG A 52 2.09 0.38 18.43
N VAL A 53 1.22 1.33 18.79
CA VAL A 53 0.07 1.09 19.68
C VAL A 53 -0.84 -0.01 19.14
N VAL A 54 -1.17 0.02 17.85
CA VAL A 54 -1.99 -1.02 17.22
C VAL A 54 -1.21 -2.33 17.12
N ALA A 55 0.06 -2.26 16.71
CA ALA A 55 0.90 -3.42 16.51
C ALA A 55 1.17 -4.21 17.80
N ALA A 56 1.42 -3.53 18.92
CA ALA A 56 1.69 -4.13 20.23
C ALA A 56 0.53 -5.01 20.75
N LYS A 57 -0.69 -4.83 20.24
CA LYS A 57 -1.84 -5.69 20.55
C LYS A 57 -1.86 -6.99 19.75
N THR A 58 -1.05 -7.10 18.71
CA THR A 58 -1.07 -8.19 17.73
C THR A 58 0.27 -8.88 17.56
N LEU A 59 1.37 -8.23 17.94
CA LEU A 59 2.74 -8.68 17.83
C LEU A 59 3.48 -8.58 19.17
N PRO A 60 4.49 -9.43 19.40
CA PRO A 60 5.42 -9.26 20.52
C PRO A 60 6.25 -7.98 20.36
N GLU A 61 6.68 -7.39 21.48
CA GLU A 61 7.40 -6.10 21.51
C GLU A 61 8.66 -6.09 20.64
N GLU A 62 9.38 -7.21 20.58
CA GLU A 62 10.62 -7.36 19.80
C GLU A 62 10.41 -7.08 18.30
N SER A 63 9.21 -7.35 17.78
CA SER A 63 8.84 -7.12 16.38
C SER A 63 8.49 -5.67 16.05
N LEU A 64 8.43 -4.77 17.04
CA LEU A 64 8.09 -3.35 16.88
C LEU A 64 9.32 -2.48 16.52
N SER A 65 10.44 -3.11 16.18
CA SER A 65 11.70 -2.44 15.82
C SER A 65 12.03 -2.50 14.32
N TYR A 66 11.25 -3.24 13.53
CA TYR A 66 11.54 -3.50 12.13
C TYR A 66 10.61 -2.75 11.15
N GLY A 67 11.08 -2.50 9.93
CA GLY A 67 10.27 -2.00 8.83
C GLY A 67 9.70 -0.61 9.11
N ILE A 68 8.38 -0.45 9.01
CA ILE A 68 7.69 0.80 9.29
C ILE A 68 7.69 1.19 10.78
N PHE A 69 8.02 0.27 11.68
CA PHE A 69 8.06 0.54 13.11
C PHE A 69 9.42 1.08 13.59
N SER A 70 10.46 1.05 12.74
CA SER A 70 11.79 1.57 13.14
C SER A 70 11.77 3.09 13.34
N GLY A 71 10.84 3.79 12.68
CA GLY A 71 10.80 5.25 12.65
C GLY A 71 11.87 5.89 11.75
N GLU A 72 12.65 5.09 11.03
CA GLU A 72 13.66 5.58 10.09
C GLU A 72 12.99 6.33 8.92
N PRO A 73 13.27 7.64 8.73
CA PRO A 73 12.68 8.43 7.66
C PRO A 73 12.93 7.83 6.28
N GLU A 74 14.09 7.22 6.06
CA GLU A 74 14.45 6.59 4.79
C GLU A 74 13.52 5.44 4.44
N ARG A 75 13.12 4.62 5.42
CA ARG A 75 12.14 3.53 5.20
C ARG A 75 10.74 4.08 4.97
N LEU A 76 10.38 5.11 5.73
CA LEU A 76 9.06 5.76 5.65
C LEU A 76 8.92 6.68 4.43
N SER A 77 10.01 6.99 3.72
CA SER A 77 10.00 7.80 2.49
C SER A 77 9.29 7.12 1.32
N ARG A 78 9.22 5.78 1.32
CA ARG A 78 8.55 4.97 0.30
C ARG A 78 7.27 4.31 0.79
N ALA A 79 6.83 4.66 2.00
CA ALA A 79 5.64 4.09 2.61
C ALA A 79 4.38 4.90 2.27
N ILE A 80 3.22 4.24 2.28
CA ILE A 80 1.93 4.92 2.26
C ILE A 80 1.11 4.34 3.40
N ILE A 81 0.84 5.17 4.39
CA ILE A 81 0.22 4.76 5.65
C ILE A 81 -1.24 5.16 5.64
N THR A 82 -2.11 4.19 5.88
CA THR A 82 -3.53 4.41 6.12
C THR A 82 -3.80 4.10 7.58
N LEU A 83 -4.08 5.12 8.40
CA LEU A 83 -4.39 4.97 9.81
C LEU A 83 -5.88 5.20 10.05
N ILE A 84 -6.52 4.29 10.77
CA ILE A 84 -7.90 4.43 11.24
C ILE A 84 -7.87 4.67 12.75
N SER A 85 -8.53 5.74 13.18
CA SER A 85 -8.68 6.10 14.58
C SER A 85 -10.15 6.32 14.94
N GLU A 86 -10.49 6.10 16.20
CA GLU A 86 -11.74 6.56 16.80
C GLU A 86 -11.81 8.09 16.75
N GLU A 87 -12.96 8.63 16.36
CA GLU A 87 -13.14 10.07 16.19
C GLU A 87 -13.17 10.82 17.54
N ASP A 88 -13.79 10.23 18.56
CA ASP A 88 -13.98 10.88 19.86
C ASP A 88 -12.70 10.90 20.71
N THR A 89 -11.94 9.81 20.68
CA THR A 89 -10.75 9.62 21.53
C THR A 89 -9.45 9.87 20.78
N GLY A 90 -9.47 9.81 19.44
CA GLY A 90 -8.26 9.81 18.61
C GLY A 90 -7.46 8.49 18.69
N ARG A 91 -7.94 7.49 19.42
CA ARG A 91 -7.26 6.21 19.61
C ARG A 91 -7.08 5.49 18.27
N PRO A 92 -5.85 5.07 17.90
CA PRO A 92 -5.64 4.29 16.69
C PRO A 92 -6.17 2.86 16.89
N ILE A 93 -6.88 2.34 15.89
CA ILE A 93 -7.54 1.03 15.96
C ILE A 93 -7.13 0.09 14.82
N ALA A 94 -6.66 0.62 13.70
CA ALA A 94 -6.17 -0.20 12.59
C ALA A 94 -5.25 0.62 11.68
N PHE A 95 -4.34 -0.06 10.97
CA PHE A 95 -3.60 0.57 9.89
C PHE A 95 -3.28 -0.40 8.75
N ASN A 96 -3.04 0.18 7.58
CA ASN A 96 -2.36 -0.45 6.45
C ASN A 96 -1.09 0.34 6.15
N ALA A 97 0.00 -0.36 5.83
CA ALA A 97 1.25 0.23 5.41
C ALA A 97 1.71 -0.35 4.07
N LEU A 98 1.45 0.38 2.98
CA LEU A 98 1.94 0.06 1.64
C LEU A 98 3.41 0.47 1.51
N SER A 99 4.13 -0.16 0.59
CA SER A 99 5.47 0.26 0.19
C SER A 99 5.58 0.36 -1.33
N VAL A 100 6.25 1.39 -1.83
CA VAL A 100 6.50 1.57 -3.27
C VAL A 100 7.90 1.05 -3.62
N MET A 101 7.98 0.18 -4.63
CA MET A 101 9.22 -0.44 -5.08
C MET A 101 9.51 -0.11 -6.54
N ASP A 102 10.75 0.23 -6.85
CA ASP A 102 11.21 0.47 -8.22
C ASP A 102 11.74 -0.83 -8.83
N VAL A 103 11.07 -1.34 -9.87
CA VAL A 103 11.37 -2.62 -10.52
C VAL A 103 11.56 -2.45 -12.03
N PRO A 104 12.70 -2.87 -12.62
CA PRO A 104 12.85 -2.92 -14.07
C PRO A 104 11.82 -3.84 -14.69
N LEU A 105 11.08 -3.33 -15.65
CA LEU A 105 10.20 -4.10 -16.53
C LEU A 105 10.51 -3.67 -17.95
N ASP A 106 10.89 -4.64 -18.80
CA ASP A 106 11.27 -4.40 -20.19
C ASP A 106 12.39 -3.34 -20.35
N GLY A 107 13.30 -3.29 -19.38
CA GLY A 107 14.43 -2.35 -19.35
C GLY A 107 14.12 -0.98 -18.73
N GLU A 108 12.85 -0.70 -18.43
CA GLU A 108 12.41 0.58 -17.89
C GLU A 108 12.07 0.49 -16.39
N PRO A 109 12.40 1.51 -15.57
CA PRO A 109 11.96 1.58 -14.18
C PRO A 109 10.42 1.61 -14.11
N THR A 110 9.85 0.65 -13.38
CA THR A 110 8.40 0.54 -13.15
C THR A 110 8.12 0.48 -11.65
N GLU A 111 7.21 1.33 -11.18
CA GLU A 111 6.78 1.31 -9.79
C GLU A 111 5.79 0.15 -9.53
N VAL A 112 6.05 -0.60 -8.45
CA VAL A 112 5.15 -1.63 -7.93
C VAL A 112 4.74 -1.24 -6.51
N THR A 113 3.45 -1.09 -6.27
CA THR A 113 2.91 -0.81 -4.93
C THR A 113 2.66 -2.13 -4.20
N HIS A 114 3.46 -2.42 -3.19
CA HIS A 114 3.22 -3.55 -2.29
C HIS A 114 2.09 -3.24 -1.31
N LEU A 115 1.09 -4.13 -1.23
CA LEU A 115 -0.09 -4.00 -0.36
C LEU A 115 0.25 -4.07 1.13
N GLY A 116 1.41 -4.64 1.46
CA GLY A 116 2.07 -4.46 2.73
C GLY A 116 1.29 -4.93 3.95
N LEU A 117 1.63 -4.34 5.09
CA LEU A 117 1.22 -4.82 6.41
C LEU A 117 -0.14 -4.24 6.79
N VAL A 118 -1.07 -5.12 7.17
CA VAL A 118 -2.36 -4.72 7.75
C VAL A 118 -2.47 -5.22 9.18
N MET A 119 -2.78 -4.30 10.08
CA MET A 119 -3.04 -4.61 11.48
C MET A 119 -4.34 -3.98 11.93
N VAL A 120 -5.09 -4.76 12.71
CA VAL A 120 -6.37 -4.37 13.29
C VAL A 120 -6.36 -4.79 14.75
N ASP A 121 -6.64 -3.83 15.63
CA ASP A 121 -6.85 -4.05 17.06
C ASP A 121 -7.86 -5.21 17.24
N PRO A 122 -7.49 -6.30 17.95
CA PRO A 122 -8.33 -7.47 18.12
C PRO A 122 -9.75 -7.14 18.61
N ASP A 123 -9.89 -6.11 19.43
CA ASP A 123 -11.15 -5.72 20.06
C ASP A 123 -12.18 -5.16 19.07
N VAL A 124 -11.73 -4.74 17.88
CA VAL A 124 -12.59 -4.13 16.84
C VAL A 124 -12.58 -4.88 15.50
N ARG A 125 -12.05 -6.10 15.47
CA ARG A 125 -12.07 -6.94 14.26
C ARG A 125 -13.51 -7.25 13.83
N GLY A 126 -13.71 -7.38 12.53
CA GLY A 126 -15.03 -7.68 11.95
C GLY A 126 -15.95 -6.47 11.78
N GLN A 127 -15.53 -5.26 12.13
CA GLN A 127 -16.33 -4.02 11.98
C GLN A 127 -16.30 -3.44 10.55
N GLY A 128 -16.00 -4.24 9.52
CA GLY A 128 -16.03 -3.79 8.12
C GLY A 128 -14.87 -2.88 7.70
N LEU A 129 -13.74 -2.91 8.41
CA LEU A 129 -12.56 -2.07 8.11
C LEU A 129 -11.80 -2.50 6.83
N SER A 130 -12.04 -3.72 6.33
CA SER A 130 -11.25 -4.33 5.26
C SER A 130 -11.22 -3.49 3.98
N TRP A 131 -12.35 -2.94 3.54
CA TRP A 131 -12.35 -2.14 2.31
C TRP A 131 -11.44 -0.91 2.45
N VAL A 132 -11.47 -0.22 3.60
CA VAL A 132 -10.58 0.91 3.89
C VAL A 132 -9.12 0.50 3.87
N LEU A 133 -8.78 -0.62 4.51
CA LEU A 133 -7.40 -1.06 4.69
C LEU A 133 -6.78 -1.69 3.45
N TYR A 134 -7.58 -2.28 2.57
CA TYR A 134 -7.04 -3.05 1.43
C TYR A 134 -7.25 -2.38 0.06
N GLY A 135 -8.29 -1.55 -0.11
CA GLY A 135 -8.64 -1.03 -1.43
C GLY A 135 -8.74 0.50 -1.52
N LEU A 136 -9.10 1.19 -0.44
CA LEU A 136 -9.28 2.66 -0.49
C LEU A 136 -8.00 3.37 -0.95
N THR A 137 -6.86 3.03 -0.35
CA THR A 137 -5.60 3.69 -0.65
C THR A 137 -5.13 3.39 -2.06
N ALA A 138 -5.30 2.14 -2.54
CA ALA A 138 -5.05 1.79 -3.93
C ALA A 138 -5.91 2.61 -4.90
N LEU A 139 -7.20 2.80 -4.60
CA LEU A 139 -8.11 3.61 -5.40
C LEU A 139 -7.71 5.10 -5.42
N VAL A 140 -7.34 5.65 -4.26
CA VAL A 140 -6.86 7.02 -4.11
C VAL A 140 -5.60 7.25 -4.95
N LEU A 141 -4.64 6.33 -4.90
CA LEU A 141 -3.41 6.40 -5.69
C LEU A 141 -3.68 6.26 -7.18
N PHE A 142 -4.59 5.37 -7.57
CA PHE A 142 -5.01 5.22 -8.96
C PHE A 142 -5.66 6.50 -9.52
N ALA A 143 -6.53 7.13 -8.72
CA ALA A 143 -7.17 8.40 -9.10
C ALA A 143 -6.15 9.54 -9.25
N ARG A 144 -5.25 9.70 -8.27
CA ARG A 144 -4.19 10.73 -8.32
C ARG A 144 -3.26 10.55 -9.51
N ASP A 145 -3.03 9.31 -9.92
CA ASP A 145 -2.15 9.00 -11.05
C ASP A 145 -2.84 9.09 -12.42
N GLY A 146 -4.03 9.69 -12.45
CA GLY A 146 -4.76 9.97 -13.68
C GLY A 146 -5.39 8.71 -14.26
N LEU A 147 -5.78 7.77 -13.40
CA LEU A 147 -6.43 6.51 -13.76
C LEU A 147 -5.57 5.64 -14.67
N ARG A 148 -4.24 5.76 -14.55
CA ARG A 148 -3.28 4.93 -15.27
C ARG A 148 -3.10 3.61 -14.54
N PRO A 149 -3.09 2.47 -15.26
CA PRO A 149 -2.88 1.18 -14.61
C PRO A 149 -1.57 1.12 -13.82
N LYS A 150 -1.62 0.54 -12.63
CA LYS A 150 -0.45 0.37 -11.75
C LYS A 150 -0.24 -1.09 -11.38
N TRP A 151 1.02 -1.49 -11.21
CA TRP A 151 1.36 -2.79 -10.68
C TRP A 151 1.24 -2.80 -9.16
N ILE A 152 0.66 -3.88 -8.64
CA ILE A 152 0.62 -4.17 -7.21
C ILE A 152 1.32 -5.49 -6.93
N SER A 153 1.80 -5.63 -5.70
CA SER A 153 2.26 -6.92 -5.18
C SER A 153 1.66 -7.19 -3.80
N ASN A 154 1.51 -8.46 -3.47
CA ASN A 154 1.08 -8.95 -2.17
C ASN A 154 1.93 -10.16 -1.79
N VAL A 155 2.30 -10.27 -0.52
CA VAL A 155 3.08 -11.39 0.01
C VAL A 155 2.32 -11.92 1.22
N THR A 156 1.86 -13.16 1.15
CA THR A 156 1.05 -13.73 2.23
C THR A 156 0.92 -15.24 2.18
N GLN A 157 0.76 -15.84 3.36
CA GLN A 157 0.31 -17.21 3.56
C GLN A 157 -1.17 -17.30 3.95
N VAL A 158 -1.90 -16.18 3.99
CA VAL A 158 -3.28 -16.12 4.50
C VAL A 158 -4.28 -16.27 3.34
N PRO A 159 -5.10 -17.34 3.31
CA PRO A 159 -6.05 -17.57 2.23
C PRO A 159 -7.05 -16.43 2.00
N ALA A 160 -7.56 -15.82 3.08
CA ALA A 160 -8.46 -14.67 2.99
C ALA A 160 -7.84 -13.49 2.22
N VAL A 161 -6.52 -13.27 2.38
CA VAL A 161 -5.81 -12.19 1.70
C VAL A 161 -5.54 -12.56 0.24
N VAL A 162 -5.15 -13.82 -0.04
CA VAL A 162 -5.00 -14.32 -1.43
C VAL A 162 -6.28 -14.15 -2.24
N GLY A 163 -7.42 -14.50 -1.63
CA GLY A 163 -8.75 -14.32 -2.22
C GLY A 163 -9.09 -12.86 -2.41
N MET A 164 -8.91 -12.02 -1.39
CA MET A 164 -9.19 -10.59 -1.48
C MET A 164 -8.41 -9.90 -2.61
N VAL A 165 -7.12 -10.22 -2.77
CA VAL A 165 -6.30 -9.66 -3.86
C VAL A 165 -6.80 -10.13 -5.22
N SER A 166 -7.12 -11.42 -5.35
CA SER A 166 -7.65 -12.01 -6.59
C SER A 166 -9.01 -11.42 -6.98
N ASP A 167 -9.88 -11.17 -6.00
CA ASP A 167 -11.21 -10.59 -6.21
C ASP A 167 -11.13 -9.10 -6.55
N THR A 168 -10.18 -8.37 -5.96
CA THR A 168 -10.09 -6.90 -6.07
C THR A 168 -9.36 -6.44 -7.33
N PHE A 169 -8.21 -7.03 -7.64
CA PHE A 169 -7.31 -6.55 -8.69
C PHE A 169 -7.49 -7.30 -10.00
N SER A 170 -6.91 -6.77 -11.08
CA SER A 170 -6.91 -7.39 -12.41
C SER A 170 -5.59 -8.10 -12.66
N ASP A 171 -5.59 -9.06 -13.59
CA ASP A 171 -4.40 -9.79 -14.02
C ASP A 171 -3.58 -10.35 -12.84
N VAL A 172 -4.22 -10.93 -11.82
CA VAL A 172 -3.51 -11.43 -10.62
C VAL A 172 -2.87 -12.79 -10.89
N PHE A 173 -1.57 -12.91 -10.61
CA PHE A 173 -0.87 -14.19 -10.57
C PHE A 173 0.07 -14.27 -9.34
N PRO A 174 0.13 -15.41 -8.63
CA PRO A 174 -0.70 -16.60 -8.85
C PRO A 174 -2.10 -16.40 -8.24
N SER A 175 -3.05 -17.15 -8.79
CA SER A 175 -4.44 -17.18 -8.36
C SER A 175 -5.05 -18.52 -8.78
N PRO A 176 -5.94 -19.12 -7.99
CA PRO A 176 -6.60 -20.37 -8.38
C PRO A 176 -7.74 -20.16 -9.38
N LEU A 177 -8.07 -18.91 -9.72
CA LEU A 177 -9.15 -18.62 -10.65
C LEU A 177 -8.84 -19.11 -12.07
N PRO A 178 -9.85 -19.60 -12.82
CA PRO A 178 -9.66 -20.03 -14.19
C PRO A 178 -9.07 -18.91 -15.06
N GLY A 179 -8.00 -19.25 -15.80
CA GLY A 179 -7.35 -18.30 -16.70
C GLY A 179 -6.24 -17.47 -16.07
N ALA A 180 -6.02 -17.57 -14.74
CA ALA A 180 -4.82 -17.03 -14.12
C ALA A 180 -3.57 -17.69 -14.73
N ARG A 181 -2.66 -16.88 -15.26
CA ARG A 181 -1.44 -17.35 -15.92
C ARG A 181 -0.28 -16.42 -15.60
N GLN A 182 0.89 -16.99 -15.40
CA GLN A 182 2.11 -16.21 -15.30
C GLN A 182 2.42 -15.60 -16.67
N SER A 183 2.33 -14.28 -16.76
CA SER A 183 2.88 -13.58 -17.92
C SER A 183 4.37 -13.32 -17.71
N PHE A 184 5.08 -12.99 -18.79
CA PHE A 184 6.49 -12.58 -18.69
C PHE A 184 6.68 -11.36 -17.76
N ALA A 185 5.73 -10.42 -17.75
CA ALA A 185 5.76 -9.28 -16.84
C ALA A 185 5.68 -9.71 -15.37
N HIS A 186 4.81 -10.68 -15.03
CA HIS A 186 4.75 -11.24 -13.67
C HIS A 186 6.10 -11.81 -13.25
N LEU A 187 6.71 -12.62 -14.12
CA LEU A 187 8.00 -13.24 -13.83
C LEU A 187 9.12 -12.21 -13.66
N GLN A 188 9.21 -11.21 -14.55
CA GLN A 188 10.23 -10.15 -14.45
C GLN A 188 10.06 -9.32 -13.19
N LEU A 189 8.83 -8.91 -12.88
CA LEU A 189 8.53 -8.15 -11.68
C LEU A 189 8.84 -8.96 -10.42
N ALA A 190 8.43 -10.22 -10.35
CA ALA A 190 8.70 -11.08 -9.20
C ALA A 190 10.21 -11.28 -8.98
N ARG A 191 10.98 -11.54 -10.05
CA ARG A 191 12.45 -11.61 -9.99
C ARG A 191 13.06 -10.29 -9.52
N GLY A 192 12.62 -9.17 -10.08
CA GLY A 192 13.17 -7.85 -9.74
C GLY A 192 12.84 -7.40 -8.32
N ILE A 193 11.68 -7.80 -7.80
CA ILE A 193 11.26 -7.66 -6.40
C ILE A 193 12.16 -8.52 -5.50
N MET A 194 12.25 -9.82 -5.79
CA MET A 194 13.06 -10.74 -5.00
C MET A 194 14.55 -10.48 -5.10
N ALA A 195 15.05 -9.80 -6.13
CA ALA A 195 16.47 -9.46 -6.21
C ALA A 195 16.85 -8.25 -5.34
N ARG A 196 15.95 -7.27 -5.16
CA ARG A 196 16.31 -5.94 -4.62
C ARG A 196 15.47 -5.46 -3.45
N HIS A 197 14.29 -6.04 -3.25
CA HIS A 197 13.26 -5.53 -2.33
C HIS A 197 12.80 -6.55 -1.29
N ARG A 198 13.55 -7.64 -1.07
CA ARG A 198 13.25 -8.65 -0.03
C ARG A 198 13.01 -8.05 1.36
N ALA A 199 13.81 -7.03 1.71
CA ALA A 199 13.67 -6.32 2.97
C ALA A 199 12.34 -5.57 3.15
N VAL A 200 11.54 -5.38 2.10
CA VAL A 200 10.18 -4.83 2.24
C VAL A 200 9.26 -5.82 2.96
N PHE A 201 9.53 -7.12 2.83
CA PHE A 201 8.69 -8.20 3.36
C PHE A 201 9.18 -8.76 4.70
N GLY A 202 10.32 -8.31 5.22
CA GLY A 202 10.90 -8.91 6.42
C GLY A 202 11.54 -10.27 6.23
N VAL A 203 11.71 -10.74 4.98
CA VAL A 203 12.28 -12.07 4.72
C VAL A 203 13.79 -12.10 4.98
N GLY A 204 14.27 -13.20 5.55
CA GLY A 204 15.69 -13.42 5.84
C GLY A 204 16.52 -13.72 4.58
N GLU A 205 17.84 -13.74 4.72
CA GLU A 205 18.76 -14.06 3.62
C GLU A 205 18.58 -15.50 3.10
N GLU A 206 18.22 -16.42 4.00
CA GLU A 206 17.95 -17.83 3.73
C GLU A 206 16.64 -18.08 2.97
N ALA A 207 15.84 -17.03 2.73
CA ALA A 207 14.60 -17.15 1.96
C ALA A 207 14.90 -17.42 0.48
N GLY A 208 14.27 -18.48 -0.04
CA GLY A 208 14.31 -18.84 -1.46
C GLY A 208 13.15 -18.23 -2.25
N PHE A 209 13.19 -18.37 -3.58
CA PHE A 209 12.07 -18.00 -4.44
C PHE A 209 11.85 -19.06 -5.52
N ASP A 210 10.68 -19.70 -5.46
CA ASP A 210 10.18 -20.60 -6.49
C ASP A 210 9.45 -19.78 -7.55
N GLU A 211 10.15 -19.51 -8.65
CA GLU A 211 9.64 -18.65 -9.72
C GLU A 211 8.43 -19.24 -10.46
N ALA A 212 8.33 -20.57 -10.54
CA ALA A 212 7.28 -21.23 -11.29
C ALA A 212 5.93 -21.10 -10.57
N ARG A 213 5.96 -21.21 -9.24
CA ARG A 213 4.78 -21.09 -8.39
C ARG A 213 4.59 -19.69 -7.83
N SER A 214 5.59 -18.82 -7.98
CA SER A 214 5.67 -17.49 -7.37
C SER A 214 5.52 -17.57 -5.85
N VAL A 215 6.30 -18.46 -5.24
CA VAL A 215 6.30 -18.73 -3.79
C VAL A 215 7.65 -18.34 -3.21
N ILE A 216 7.64 -17.52 -2.16
CA ILE A 216 8.82 -17.24 -1.34
C ILE A 216 8.92 -18.34 -0.31
N THR A 217 9.98 -19.15 -0.39
CA THR A 217 10.17 -20.25 0.55
C THR A 217 10.91 -19.77 1.79
N ASN A 218 10.52 -20.27 2.97
CA ASN A 218 11.20 -19.93 4.23
C ASN A 218 11.21 -18.40 4.51
N ALA A 219 10.08 -17.75 4.25
CA ALA A 219 9.88 -16.30 4.30
C ALA A 219 10.00 -15.72 5.72
N TYR A 220 9.68 -16.51 6.75
CA TYR A 220 9.60 -16.07 8.14
C TYR A 220 10.89 -16.36 8.91
N THR A 221 12.01 -15.82 8.43
CA THR A 221 13.34 -15.98 9.05
C THR A 221 14.04 -14.66 9.37
N GLY A 222 13.38 -13.54 9.10
CA GLY A 222 13.88 -12.19 9.36
C GLY A 222 12.91 -11.39 10.23
N GLY A 223 12.73 -10.12 9.91
CA GLY A 223 11.83 -9.21 10.65
C GLY A 223 10.35 -9.59 10.61
N SER A 224 9.95 -10.54 9.75
CA SER A 224 8.59 -11.04 9.65
C SER A 224 8.28 -12.24 10.56
N ASP A 225 9.26 -12.83 11.27
CA ASP A 225 9.10 -14.13 11.96
C ASP A 225 7.84 -14.23 12.85
N ALA A 226 7.56 -13.20 13.64
CA ALA A 226 6.39 -13.16 14.52
C ALA A 226 5.03 -13.11 13.78
N LEU A 227 5.02 -12.94 12.46
CA LEU A 227 3.82 -12.97 11.61
C LEU A 227 3.52 -14.37 11.07
N LYS A 228 4.39 -15.37 11.33
CA LYS A 228 4.21 -16.74 10.85
C LYS A 228 2.92 -17.34 11.40
N LYS A 229 2.14 -17.97 10.53
CA LYS A 229 0.89 -18.65 10.88
C LYS A 229 0.94 -20.10 10.44
N THR A 230 0.19 -20.95 11.12
CA THR A 230 -0.15 -22.27 10.58
C THR A 230 -1.39 -22.15 9.69
N PHE A 231 -1.63 -23.15 8.84
CA PHE A 231 -2.82 -23.16 7.99
C PHE A 231 -4.10 -23.09 8.84
N GLU A 232 -4.15 -23.81 9.95
CA GLU A 232 -5.32 -23.93 10.84
C GLU A 232 -5.74 -22.59 11.44
N ILE A 233 -4.76 -21.75 11.81
CA ILE A 233 -5.03 -20.43 12.43
C ILE A 233 -5.13 -19.30 11.39
N ALA A 234 -4.63 -19.52 10.17
CA ALA A 234 -4.70 -18.52 9.11
C ALA A 234 -6.16 -18.24 8.73
N PRO A 235 -6.60 -16.96 8.72
CA PRO A 235 -7.96 -16.61 8.31
C PRO A 235 -8.32 -17.18 6.93
N LYS A 236 -9.42 -17.92 6.88
CA LYS A 236 -9.92 -18.57 5.67
C LYS A 236 -10.72 -17.59 4.81
N HIS A 237 -10.62 -17.76 3.51
CA HIS A 237 -11.52 -17.10 2.57
C HIS A 237 -12.89 -17.79 2.58
N ARG A 238 -13.95 -17.04 2.27
CA ARG A 238 -15.33 -17.55 2.15
C ARG A 238 -15.49 -18.59 1.03
N ASP A 239 -14.71 -18.43 -0.03
CA ASP A 239 -14.64 -19.37 -1.14
C ASP A 239 -13.49 -20.35 -0.88
N ALA A 240 -13.84 -21.64 -0.84
CA ALA A 240 -12.93 -22.73 -0.52
C ALA A 240 -11.75 -22.83 -1.49
N VAL A 241 -11.91 -22.39 -2.74
CA VAL A 241 -10.87 -22.52 -3.77
C VAL A 241 -9.56 -21.84 -3.37
N TYR A 242 -9.63 -20.71 -2.65
CA TYR A 242 -8.44 -20.02 -2.17
C TYR A 242 -7.82 -20.70 -0.96
N ASN A 243 -8.62 -21.36 -0.13
CA ASN A 243 -8.14 -22.12 1.01
C ASN A 243 -7.36 -23.34 0.52
N GLU A 244 -7.94 -24.10 -0.41
CA GLU A 244 -7.34 -25.28 -1.03
C GLU A 244 -6.07 -24.92 -1.80
N PHE A 245 -6.08 -23.80 -2.53
CA PHE A 245 -4.90 -23.29 -3.22
C PHE A 245 -3.73 -23.04 -2.27
N CYS A 246 -3.96 -22.31 -1.18
CA CYS A 246 -2.89 -22.02 -0.22
C CYS A 246 -2.42 -23.29 0.49
N GLU A 247 -3.32 -24.20 0.85
CA GLU A 247 -2.97 -25.48 1.47
C GLU A 247 -2.10 -26.35 0.56
N HIS A 248 -2.38 -26.33 -0.74
CA HIS A 248 -1.64 -27.09 -1.74
C HIS A 248 -0.28 -26.47 -2.07
N GLU A 249 -0.22 -25.15 -2.24
CA GLU A 249 0.96 -24.46 -2.74
C GLU A 249 2.01 -24.15 -1.66
N LEU A 250 1.59 -23.99 -0.41
CA LEU A 250 2.46 -23.49 0.66
C LEU A 250 2.84 -24.58 1.67
N ASP A 251 4.14 -24.62 1.99
CA ASP A 251 4.62 -25.28 3.19
C ASP A 251 4.57 -24.30 4.38
N TYR A 252 3.49 -24.34 5.15
CA TYR A 252 3.31 -23.53 6.37
C TYR A 252 4.33 -23.88 7.46
N GLY A 253 4.82 -25.12 7.50
CA GLY A 253 5.83 -25.57 8.45
C GLY A 253 7.18 -24.89 8.18
N ARG A 254 7.59 -24.84 6.92
CA ARG A 254 8.73 -24.05 6.45
C ARG A 254 8.47 -22.54 6.59
N GLY A 255 7.23 -22.10 6.39
CA GLY A 255 6.84 -20.70 6.42
C GLY A 255 6.96 -20.07 5.04
N ASP A 256 6.26 -20.66 4.07
CA ASP A 256 6.19 -20.13 2.71
C ASP A 256 5.12 -19.04 2.58
N ASP A 257 5.37 -18.07 1.71
CA ASP A 257 4.38 -17.06 1.30
C ASP A 257 4.18 -17.07 -0.22
N VAL A 258 2.95 -16.84 -0.66
CA VAL A 258 2.69 -16.53 -2.07
C VAL A 258 3.07 -15.08 -2.34
N LEU A 259 3.85 -14.84 -3.40
CA LEU A 259 4.04 -13.51 -3.98
C LEU A 259 3.05 -13.33 -5.14
N GLN A 260 1.94 -12.65 -4.88
CA GLN A 260 0.99 -12.26 -5.91
C GLN A 260 1.39 -10.92 -6.52
N ILE A 261 1.28 -10.84 -7.84
CA ILE A 261 1.43 -9.61 -8.61
C ILE A 261 0.15 -9.44 -9.42
N GLY A 262 -0.34 -8.21 -9.47
CA GLY A 262 -1.55 -7.88 -10.22
C GLY A 262 -1.56 -6.42 -10.60
N ARG A 263 -2.72 -5.92 -11.05
CA ARG A 263 -2.87 -4.56 -11.53
C ARG A 263 -4.09 -3.87 -10.95
N VAL A 264 -3.90 -2.61 -10.57
CA VAL A 264 -5.00 -1.68 -10.37
C VAL A 264 -5.29 -1.03 -11.72
N ASP A 265 -6.49 -1.24 -12.24
CA ASP A 265 -6.97 -0.62 -13.46
C ASP A 265 -8.42 -0.15 -13.30
N LEU A 266 -9.00 0.42 -14.36
CA LEU A 266 -10.36 0.93 -14.31
C LEU A 266 -11.40 -0.18 -14.05
N ALA A 267 -11.15 -1.38 -14.54
CA ALA A 267 -12.05 -2.52 -14.34
C ALA A 267 -12.03 -3.00 -12.88
N GLY A 268 -10.85 -3.14 -12.29
CA GLY A 268 -10.64 -3.44 -10.88
C GLY A 268 -11.20 -2.35 -9.98
N ALA A 269 -10.94 -1.07 -10.28
CA ALA A 269 -11.50 0.06 -9.54
C ALA A 269 -13.04 0.06 -9.56
N ARG A 270 -13.65 -0.20 -10.72
CA ARG A 270 -15.11 -0.34 -10.84
C ARG A 270 -15.63 -1.52 -10.02
N ARG A 271 -15.00 -2.69 -10.12
CA ARG A 271 -15.40 -3.90 -9.38
C ARG A 271 -15.35 -3.65 -7.88
N TYR A 272 -14.24 -3.08 -7.40
CA TYR A 272 -14.05 -2.71 -6.00
C TYR A 272 -15.13 -1.73 -5.50
N LEU A 273 -15.40 -0.65 -6.24
CA LEU A 273 -16.45 0.32 -5.90
C LEU A 273 -17.85 -0.31 -5.82
N MET A 274 -18.13 -1.32 -6.65
CA MET A 274 -19.44 -1.97 -6.69
C MET A 274 -19.62 -3.07 -5.64
N SER A 275 -18.54 -3.71 -5.20
CA SER A 275 -18.60 -4.91 -4.33
C SER A 275 -18.18 -4.66 -2.88
N GLU A 276 -17.21 -3.79 -2.66
CA GLU A 276 -16.55 -3.64 -1.35
C GLU A 276 -16.88 -2.32 -0.64
N VAL A 277 -17.27 -1.28 -1.38
CA VAL A 277 -17.50 0.05 -0.80
C VAL A 277 -18.94 0.23 -0.31
N PRO A 278 -19.15 0.58 0.98
CA PRO A 278 -20.48 0.88 1.50
C PRO A 278 -21.12 2.08 0.77
N PRO A 279 -22.42 2.03 0.41
CA PRO A 279 -23.07 3.11 -0.34
C PRO A 279 -22.98 4.49 0.34
N GLY A 280 -22.99 4.52 1.68
CA GLY A 280 -22.89 5.76 2.47
C GLY A 280 -21.54 6.47 2.39
N SER A 281 -20.47 5.77 1.99
CA SER A 281 -19.11 6.31 1.93
C SER A 281 -18.74 6.85 0.54
N LEU A 282 -19.53 6.52 -0.51
CA LEU A 282 -19.29 6.94 -1.89
C LEU A 282 -19.18 8.46 -2.09
N PRO A 283 -20.02 9.33 -1.48
CA PRO A 283 -19.91 10.77 -1.69
C PRO A 283 -18.58 11.35 -1.19
N ALA A 284 -18.09 10.87 -0.04
CA ALA A 284 -16.81 11.31 0.53
C ALA A 284 -15.64 10.88 -0.35
N LEU A 285 -15.70 9.66 -0.91
CA LEU A 285 -14.70 9.16 -1.85
C LEU A 285 -14.70 9.94 -3.16
N LEU A 286 -15.87 10.18 -3.75
CA LEU A 286 -15.98 10.98 -4.97
C LEU A 286 -15.43 12.39 -4.77
N ALA A 287 -15.73 13.03 -3.64
CA ALA A 287 -15.19 14.34 -3.30
C ALA A 287 -13.66 14.32 -3.16
N ALA A 288 -13.10 13.32 -2.48
CA ALA A 288 -11.66 13.16 -2.32
C ALA A 288 -10.96 12.88 -3.66
N SER A 289 -11.48 11.95 -4.46
CA SER A 289 -10.97 11.62 -5.80
C SER A 289 -11.07 12.81 -6.76
N ALA A 290 -12.17 13.56 -6.73
CA ALA A 290 -12.32 14.78 -7.54
C ALA A 290 -11.31 15.86 -7.12
N MET A 291 -11.07 16.02 -5.81
CA MET A 291 -10.06 16.94 -5.29
C MET A 291 -8.65 16.55 -5.73
N LEU A 292 -8.29 15.27 -5.65
CA LEU A 292 -6.99 14.74 -6.10
C LEU A 292 -6.79 14.86 -7.61
N ALA A 293 -7.84 14.61 -8.40
CA ALA A 293 -7.82 14.80 -9.84
C ALA A 293 -7.68 16.29 -10.21
N LEU A 294 -8.38 17.17 -9.49
CA LEU A 294 -8.25 18.61 -9.64
C LEU A 294 -6.84 19.09 -9.28
N GLN A 295 -6.26 18.55 -8.21
CA GLN A 295 -4.84 18.71 -7.84
C GLN A 295 -3.93 18.43 -9.04
N ARG A 296 -4.07 17.26 -9.66
CA ARG A 296 -3.27 16.87 -10.82
C ARG A 296 -3.48 17.78 -12.04
N LEU A 297 -4.63 18.45 -12.18
CA LEU A 297 -4.87 19.41 -13.26
C LEU A 297 -4.33 20.81 -12.94
N VAL A 298 -4.37 21.21 -11.67
CA VAL A 298 -3.92 22.54 -11.21
C VAL A 298 -2.41 22.58 -11.00
N LEU A 299 -1.78 21.54 -10.43
CA LEU A 299 -0.33 21.50 -10.19
C LEU A 299 0.49 21.71 -11.47
N PRO A 300 0.21 21.09 -12.63
CA PRO A 300 0.92 21.36 -13.87
C PRO A 300 0.74 22.81 -14.32
N VAL A 301 -0.43 23.43 -14.15
CA VAL A 301 -0.66 24.84 -14.51
C VAL A 301 0.11 25.78 -13.57
N VAL A 302 0.14 25.46 -12.27
CA VAL A 302 0.91 26.22 -11.27
C VAL A 302 2.41 26.07 -11.50
N TYR A 303 2.90 24.85 -11.76
CA TYR A 303 4.30 24.60 -12.11
C TYR A 303 4.68 25.17 -13.48
N TRP A 304 3.74 25.27 -14.42
CA TRP A 304 3.99 25.93 -15.71
C TRP A 304 4.18 27.45 -15.55
N MET A 305 3.60 28.03 -14.49
CA MET A 305 3.87 29.43 -14.09
C MET A 305 5.13 29.58 -13.21
N ASP A 306 5.75 28.47 -12.77
CA ASP A 306 6.99 28.46 -12.01
C ASP A 306 8.19 28.29 -12.97
N ASP A 307 8.88 29.40 -13.26
CA ASP A 307 9.96 29.46 -14.25
C ASP A 307 11.31 28.91 -13.74
N THR A 308 11.32 28.32 -12.54
CA THR A 308 12.53 27.83 -11.86
C THR A 308 12.79 26.33 -12.00
N ARG A 309 11.82 25.53 -12.48
CA ARG A 309 11.96 24.06 -12.58
C ARG A 309 11.89 23.53 -14.01
N ALA A 310 12.65 22.47 -14.29
CA ALA A 310 12.63 21.77 -15.58
C ALA A 310 11.41 20.84 -15.68
N PHE A 311 10.77 20.79 -16.84
CA PHE A 311 9.62 19.91 -17.08
C PHE A 311 9.74 19.21 -18.44
N GLY A 312 10.09 17.92 -18.43
CA GLY A 312 10.33 17.15 -19.65
C GLY A 312 11.44 17.79 -20.49
N THR A 313 11.11 18.27 -21.68
CA THR A 313 12.05 18.96 -22.59
C THR A 313 12.17 20.47 -22.34
N LEU A 314 11.34 21.05 -21.46
CA LEU A 314 11.34 22.48 -21.16
C LEU A 314 12.40 22.80 -20.09
N ARG A 315 13.29 23.75 -20.40
CA ARG A 315 14.34 24.21 -19.49
C ARG A 315 13.89 25.46 -18.72
N PRO A 316 14.25 25.58 -17.43
CA PRO A 316 13.93 26.76 -16.62
C PRO A 316 14.65 28.01 -17.14
N ARG A 317 14.08 29.18 -16.88
CA ARG A 317 14.54 30.47 -17.45
C ARG A 317 15.87 30.94 -16.86
N ARG A 318 16.19 30.55 -15.63
CA ARG A 318 17.49 30.77 -14.98
C ARG A 318 18.22 29.45 -14.79
N GLN A 319 19.23 29.20 -15.62
CA GLN A 319 20.35 28.37 -15.20
C GLN A 319 21.17 29.22 -14.23
N GLU A 320 21.32 28.77 -12.98
CA GLU A 320 22.38 29.28 -12.12
C GLU A 320 23.72 28.91 -12.76
N SER A 321 24.29 29.87 -13.47
CA SER A 321 25.66 29.81 -13.95
C SER A 321 26.61 30.06 -12.77
N GLY A 322 27.27 29.01 -12.30
CA GLY A 322 28.46 29.08 -11.43
C GLY A 322 28.29 28.24 -10.15
N ALA A 323 29.19 27.33 -9.79
CA ALA A 323 30.63 27.38 -9.99
C ALA A 323 31.22 26.00 -10.31
N ALA A 324 32.04 25.97 -11.35
CA ALA A 324 33.23 25.12 -11.36
C ALA A 324 34.26 25.75 -10.42
N ARG A 325 34.63 25.03 -9.37
CA ARG A 325 36.00 24.73 -8.96
C ARG A 325 35.99 23.55 -8.01
#